data_AF-A0A2J0LMM9-F1
#
_entry.id   AF-A0A2J0LMM9-F1
#
_cell.length_a   1.000
_cell.length_b   1.000
_cell.length_c   1.000
_cell.angle_alpha   90.00
_cell.angle_beta   90.00
_cell.angle_gamma   90.00
#
_symmetry.space_group_name_H-M   'P 1'
#
loop_
_entity.id
_entity.type
_entity.pdbx_description
1 polymer ?
#
loop_
_entity_poly.entity_id
_entity_poly.type
_entity_poly.pdbx_seq_one_letter_code
_entity_poly.pdbx_strand_id
1 'polypeptide(L)'
;MINFNKNEKVIFRPDKDKQNEGELIIPRKSKIAQVIDGQHRLLGMGKAKKKIHLIVVAFQGLSHHDQAKIFLTINSKQKGINTSLVYDLL
;
A
#
# COMPACT_ATOMS: atom_id res chain seq x y z
N MET A 1 -1.21 3.34 -0.67
CA MET A 1 -1.53 2.41 0.43
C MET A 1 -1.29 1.00 -0.07
N ILE A 2 -0.68 0.14 0.75
CA ILE A 2 -0.34 -1.23 0.35
C ILE A 2 -0.81 -2.24 1.39
N ASN A 3 -0.98 -3.50 0.98
CA ASN A 3 -1.24 -4.62 1.87
C ASN A 3 -0.24 -5.75 1.59
N PHE A 4 0.54 -6.13 2.59
CA PHE A 4 1.43 -7.29 2.52
C PHE A 4 0.62 -8.58 2.62
N ASN A 5 1.04 -9.63 1.92
CA ASN A 5 0.42 -10.95 2.09
C ASN A 5 0.72 -11.47 3.52
N LYS A 6 -0.19 -12.27 4.09
CA LYS A 6 -0.05 -12.79 5.47
C LYS A 6 1.29 -13.50 5.73
N ASN A 7 1.80 -14.22 4.72
CA ASN A 7 2.99 -15.06 4.86
C ASN A 7 4.31 -14.35 4.54
N GLU A 8 4.28 -13.04 4.25
CA GLU A 8 5.50 -12.30 3.95
C GLU A 8 6.28 -11.99 5.23
N LYS A 9 7.58 -12.33 5.20
CA LYS A 9 8.51 -12.01 6.28
C LYS A 9 8.98 -10.56 6.15
N VAL A 10 8.15 -9.62 6.56
CA VAL A 10 8.57 -8.23 6.80
C VAL A 10 9.11 -8.14 8.22
N ILE A 11 10.29 -7.54 8.39
CA ILE A 11 10.97 -7.48 9.70
C ILE A 11 10.89 -6.04 10.20
N PHE A 12 10.29 -5.84 11.37
CA PHE A 12 10.30 -4.53 12.05
C PHE A 12 11.44 -4.50 13.08
N ARG A 13 12.28 -3.47 13.00
CA ARG A 13 13.35 -3.18 13.95
C ARG A 13 13.01 -1.87 14.68
N PRO A 14 12.52 -1.94 15.93
CA PRO A 14 12.19 -0.73 16.68
C PRO A 14 13.44 0.04 17.07
N ASP A 15 13.29 1.36 17.24
CA ASP A 15 14.31 2.22 17.81
C ASP A 15 14.47 1.92 19.31
N LYS A 16 15.69 2.15 19.84
CA LYS A 16 16.04 1.82 21.24
C LYS A 16 15.07 2.39 22.26
N ASP A 17 14.59 3.61 22.02
CA ASP A 17 13.76 4.36 22.97
C ASP A 17 12.28 4.45 22.55
N LYS A 18 11.91 3.86 21.40
CA LYS A 18 10.56 3.97 20.83
C LYS A 18 10.10 2.64 20.22
N GLN A 19 9.21 1.93 20.93
CA GLN A 19 8.74 0.61 20.49
C GLN A 19 7.90 0.63 19.20
N ASN A 20 7.30 1.79 18.85
CA ASN A 20 6.40 1.92 17.70
C ASN A 20 7.02 2.68 16.51
N GLU A 21 8.27 3.10 16.63
CA GLU A 21 9.02 3.78 15.57
C GLU A 21 10.28 2.94 15.28
N GLY A 22 10.73 2.96 14.02
CA GLY A 22 11.92 2.22 13.63
C GLY A 22 11.93 1.84 12.16
N GLU A 23 12.78 0.88 11.82
CA GLU A 23 13.00 0.44 10.45
C GLU A 23 12.15 -0.77 10.09
N LEU A 24 11.40 -0.66 8.98
CA LEU A 24 10.71 -1.79 8.38
C LEU A 24 11.54 -2.34 7.20
N ILE A 25 12.08 -3.55 7.37
CA ILE A 25 12.88 -4.23 6.34
C ILE A 25 11.97 -5.13 5.52
N ILE A 26 11.85 -4.77 4.24
CA ILE A 26 11.02 -5.48 3.27
C ILE A 26 11.95 -6.29 2.33
N PRO A 27 11.80 -7.61 2.24
CA PRO A 27 12.63 -8.42 1.34
C PRO A 27 12.34 -8.09 -0.12
N ARG A 28 13.39 -8.05 -0.95
CA ARG A 28 13.24 -7.81 -2.40
C ARG A 28 12.76 -9.07 -3.11
N LYS A 29 11.44 -9.31 -3.07
CA LYS A 29 10.76 -10.43 -3.73
C LYS A 29 9.60 -9.92 -4.58
N SER A 30 9.23 -10.68 -5.60
CA SER A 30 8.05 -10.41 -6.41
C SER A 30 6.77 -10.69 -5.62
N LYS A 31 5.70 -9.91 -5.88
CA LYS A 31 4.34 -10.16 -5.38
C LYS A 31 4.17 -10.16 -3.85
N ILE A 32 5.06 -9.50 -3.10
CA ILE A 32 4.99 -9.42 -1.63
C ILE A 32 3.84 -8.55 -1.10
N ALA A 33 3.35 -7.61 -1.91
CA ALA A 33 2.32 -6.69 -1.49
C ALA A 33 1.42 -6.32 -2.66
N GLN A 34 0.17 -6.03 -2.35
CA GLN A 34 -0.82 -5.48 -3.26
C GLN A 34 -0.92 -3.98 -3.02
N VAL A 35 -0.94 -3.20 -4.11
CA VAL A 35 -1.18 -1.76 -4.04
C VAL A 35 -2.69 -1.57 -3.99
N ILE A 36 -3.19 -0.98 -2.91
CA ILE A 36 -4.61 -0.62 -2.77
C ILE A 36 -4.87 0.69 -3.50
N ASP A 37 -4.00 1.68 -3.32
CA ASP A 37 -4.10 3.00 -3.97
C ASP A 37 -2.71 3.65 -4.09
N GLY A 38 -2.55 4.59 -5.03
CA GLY A 38 -1.31 5.33 -5.28
C GLY A 38 -0.39 4.69 -6.33
N GLN A 39 -0.90 3.79 -7.16
CA GLN A 39 -0.20 3.16 -8.28
C GLN A 39 0.42 4.18 -9.24
N HIS A 40 -0.28 5.30 -9.52
CA HIS A 40 0.28 6.38 -10.34
C HIS A 40 1.51 7.04 -9.69
N ARG A 41 1.53 7.17 -8.35
CA ARG A 41 2.68 7.73 -7.60
C ARG A 41 3.88 6.79 -7.66
N LEU A 42 3.64 5.49 -7.50
CA LEU A 42 4.69 4.47 -7.63
C LEU A 42 5.26 4.41 -9.06
N LEU A 43 4.40 4.48 -10.08
CA LEU A 43 4.85 4.54 -11.48
C LEU A 43 5.66 5.81 -11.75
N GLY A 44 5.22 6.96 -11.22
CA GLY A 44 5.94 8.23 -11.33
C GLY A 44 7.33 8.15 -10.70
N MET A 45 7.46 7.53 -9.53
CA MET A 45 8.77 7.26 -8.92
C MET A 45 9.67 6.39 -9.80
N GLY A 46 9.13 5.33 -10.41
CA GLY A 46 9.89 4.47 -11.32
C GLY A 46 10.46 5.22 -12.53
N LYS A 47 9.83 6.33 -12.92
CA LYS A 47 10.28 7.21 -14.02
C LYS A 47 11.11 8.41 -13.53
N ALA A 48 11.18 8.66 -12.23
CA ALA A 48 11.87 9.81 -11.70
C ALA A 48 13.39 9.62 -11.77
N LYS A 49 14.10 10.65 -12.25
CA LYS A 49 15.58 10.68 -12.28
C LYS A 49 16.21 10.91 -10.90
N LYS A 50 15.40 11.33 -9.92
CA LYS A 50 15.84 11.63 -8.55
C LYS A 50 15.18 10.65 -7.58
N LYS A 51 15.86 10.35 -6.48
CA LYS A 51 15.26 9.60 -5.36
C LYS A 51 14.20 10.48 -4.69
N ILE A 52 13.01 9.92 -4.52
CA ILE A 52 11.87 10.58 -3.89
C ILE A 52 11.45 9.75 -2.69
N HIS A 53 11.23 10.39 -1.55
CA HIS A 53 10.66 9.75 -0.38
C HIS A 53 9.13 9.73 -0.50
N LEU A 54 8.51 8.58 -0.26
CA LEU A 54 7.06 8.47 -0.17
C LEU A 54 6.65 8.10 1.25
N ILE A 55 5.61 8.78 1.72
CA ILE A 55 4.86 8.35 2.89
C ILE A 55 3.92 7.22 2.42
N VAL A 56 4.02 6.07 3.08
CA VAL A 56 3.24 4.88 2.76
C VAL A 56 2.51 4.41 4.01
N VAL A 57 1.20 4.20 3.89
CA VAL A 57 0.41 3.43 4.85
C VAL A 57 0.35 1.98 4.34
N ALA A 58 0.74 1.05 5.19
CA ALA A 58 0.80 -0.37 4.89
C ALA A 58 -0.04 -1.18 5.89
N PHE A 59 -0.67 -2.24 5.40
CA PHE A 59 -1.36 -3.24 6.21
C PHE A 59 -0.74 -4.62 5.96
N GLN A 60 -1.11 -5.61 6.76
CA GLN A 60 -0.73 -7.00 6.55
C GLN A 60 -1.97 -7.88 6.63
N GLY A 61 -2.19 -8.69 5.59
CA GLY A 61 -3.19 -9.74 5.59
C GLY A 61 -4.64 -9.28 5.55
N LEU A 62 -4.92 -8.05 5.06
CA LEU A 62 -6.31 -7.63 4.80
C LEU A 62 -7.00 -8.59 3.83
N SER A 63 -8.27 -8.87 4.10
CA SER A 63 -9.13 -9.61 3.18
C SER A 63 -9.33 -8.81 1.89
N HIS A 64 -9.67 -9.49 0.78
CA HIS A 64 -10.00 -8.80 -0.48
C HIS A 64 -11.18 -7.83 -0.31
N HIS A 65 -12.17 -8.22 0.49
CA HIS A 65 -13.31 -7.36 0.83
C HIS A 65 -12.88 -6.06 1.53
N ASP A 66 -11.98 -6.15 2.53
CA ASP A 66 -11.51 -4.96 3.25
C ASP A 66 -10.65 -4.06 2.36
N GLN A 67 -9.81 -4.65 1.50
CA GLN A 67 -9.04 -3.90 0.52
C GLN A 67 -9.96 -3.16 -0.46
N ALA A 68 -11.00 -3.82 -0.98
CA ALA A 68 -12.00 -3.20 -1.86
C ALA A 68 -12.74 -2.07 -1.15
N LYS A 69 -13.17 -2.28 0.11
CA LYS A 69 -13.83 -1.24 0.91
C LYS A 69 -12.94 -0.01 1.12
N ILE A 70 -11.65 -0.21 1.44
CA ILE A 70 -10.68 0.88 1.58
C ILE A 70 -10.51 1.61 0.24
N PHE A 71 -10.29 0.88 -0.85
CA PHE A 71 -10.15 1.43 -2.19
C PHE A 71 -11.34 2.30 -2.57
N LEU A 72 -12.56 1.77 -2.44
CA LEU A 72 -13.79 2.50 -2.73
C LEU A 72 -13.95 3.71 -1.83
N THR A 73 -13.65 3.59 -0.53
CA THR A 73 -13.77 4.72 0.41
C THR A 73 -12.83 5.88 0.04
N ILE A 74 -11.58 5.57 -0.32
CA ILE A 74 -10.59 6.59 -0.72
C ILE A 74 -11.05 7.30 -1.98
N ASN A 75 -11.44 6.53 -2.99
CA ASN A 75 -11.77 7.07 -4.29
C ASN A 75 -13.16 7.72 -4.33
N SER A 76 -14.13 7.30 -3.51
CA SER A 76 -15.48 7.89 -3.48
C SER A 76 -15.53 9.21 -2.72
N LYS A 77 -14.61 9.43 -1.76
CA LYS A 77 -14.47 10.72 -1.07
C LYS A 77 -13.70 11.77 -1.89
N GLN A 78 -12.93 11.34 -2.89
CA GLN A 78 -12.39 12.21 -3.92
C GLN A 78 -13.48 12.33 -5.01
N LYS A 79 -14.05 13.53 -5.24
CA LYS A 79 -15.18 13.69 -6.18
C LYS A 79 -14.86 13.09 -7.57
N GLY A 80 -15.50 11.97 -7.90
CA GLY A 80 -15.63 11.39 -9.25
C GLY A 80 -14.89 10.06 -9.47
N ILE A 81 -15.48 8.93 -9.05
CA ILE A 81 -15.17 7.64 -9.70
C ILE A 81 -16.27 7.32 -10.70
N ASN A 82 -15.89 6.86 -11.89
CA ASN A 82 -16.81 6.26 -12.85
C ASN A 82 -17.32 4.92 -12.28
N THR A 83 -18.64 4.73 -12.24
CA THR A 83 -19.31 3.56 -11.64
C THR A 83 -18.84 2.24 -12.20
N SER A 84 -18.36 2.19 -13.44
CA SER A 84 -17.80 0.99 -14.07
C SER A 84 -16.61 0.39 -13.30
N LEU A 85 -15.73 1.23 -12.73
CA LEU A 85 -14.54 0.77 -12.01
C LEU A 85 -14.88 0.04 -10.68
N VAL A 86 -16.07 0.31 -10.14
CA VAL A 86 -16.56 -0.33 -8.90
C VAL A 86 -17.03 -1.76 -9.17
N TYR A 87 -17.62 -2.01 -10.34
CA TYR A 87 -18.14 -3.33 -10.71
C TYR A 87 -17.05 -4.36 -10.98
N ASP A 88 -15.88 -3.96 -11.48
CA ASP A 88 -14.75 -4.88 -11.74
C ASP A 88 -14.07 -5.41 -10.46
N LEU A 89 -14.43 -4.88 -9.29
CA LEU A 89 -13.87 -5.22 -7.97
C LEU A 89 -14.82 -6.03 -7.08
N LEU A 90 -16.07 -6.22 -7.50
CA LEU A 90 -17.09 -7.07 -6.86
C LEU A 90 -17.08 -8.46 -7.47
#